data_AF-A0A5E4RZI9-F1
#
_entry.id   AF-A0A5E4RZI9-F1
#
_cell.length_a   1.000
_cell.length_b   1.000
_cell.length_c   1.000
_cell.angle_alpha   90.00
_cell.angle_beta   90.00
_cell.angle_gamma   90.00
#
_symmetry.space_group_name_H-M   'P 1'
#
loop_
_entity.id
_entity.type
_entity.pdbx_description
1 polymer ?
#
loop_
_entity_poly.entity_id
_entity_poly.type
_entity_poly.pdbx_seq_one_letter_code
_entity_poly.pdbx_strand_id
1 'polypeptide(L)'
;MAAKVVKYSRDGVIYYEIRGALPDGTRYVDRVGFSERELGFRHLVAARIKLLRTEYAAACSKVREECAADVVTPRWVKQLIF
;
A
#
# COMPACT_ATOMS: atom_id res chain seq x y z
N MET A 1 0.59 10.73 -24.23
CA MET A 1 -0.72 11.31 -23.84
C MET A 1 -1.21 10.53 -22.62
N ALA A 2 -1.50 11.19 -21.50
CA ALA A 2 -1.86 10.47 -20.26
C ALA A 2 -3.28 9.90 -20.34
N ALA A 3 -3.51 8.71 -19.77
CA ALA A 3 -4.83 8.11 -19.69
C ALA A 3 -5.76 8.95 -18.80
N LYS A 4 -7.02 9.12 -19.22
CA LYS A 4 -8.07 9.79 -18.45
C LYS A 4 -8.90 8.74 -17.74
N VAL A 5 -9.05 8.89 -16.43
CA VAL A 5 -9.93 8.05 -15.62
C VAL A 5 -11.24 8.78 -15.35
N VAL A 6 -12.37 8.13 -15.59
CA VAL A 6 -13.72 8.64 -15.31
C VAL A 6 -14.39 7.69 -14.33
N LYS A 7 -14.96 8.23 -13.27
CA LYS A 7 -15.73 7.49 -12.27
C LYS A 7 -17.21 7.82 -12.43
N TYR A 8 -18.08 6.82 -12.45
CA TYR A 8 -19.52 7.02 -12.44
C TYR A 8 -20.25 5.84 -11.78
N SER A 9 -21.50 6.06 -11.36
CA SER A 9 -22.37 5.03 -10.79
C SER A 9 -23.46 4.66 -11.79
N ARG A 10 -23.74 3.36 -11.94
CA ARG A 10 -24.81 2.84 -12.79
C ARG A 10 -25.30 1.50 -12.22
N ASP A 11 -26.62 1.37 -12.04
CA ASP A 11 -27.26 0.13 -11.57
C ASP A 11 -26.69 -0.40 -10.24
N GLY A 12 -26.33 0.50 -9.31
CA GLY A 12 -25.73 0.15 -8.01
C GLY A 12 -24.25 -0.29 -8.08
N VAL A 13 -23.64 -0.19 -9.26
CA VAL A 13 -22.22 -0.49 -9.50
C VAL A 13 -21.46 0.81 -9.77
N ILE A 14 -20.34 0.99 -9.07
CA ILE A 14 -19.41 2.07 -9.32
C ILE A 14 -18.39 1.61 -10.35
N TYR A 15 -18.35 2.28 -11.48
CA TYR A 15 -17.42 2.02 -12.57
C TYR A 15 -16.27 3.02 -12.56
N TYR A 16 -15.09 2.49 -12.85
CA TYR A 16 -13.89 3.23 -13.18
C TYR A 16 -13.54 2.92 -14.63
N GLU A 17 -13.67 3.91 -15.49
CA GLU A 17 -13.37 3.79 -16.90
C GLU A 17 -12.07 4.52 -17.22
N ILE A 18 -11.13 3.81 -17.81
CA ILE A 18 -9.81 4.31 -18.20
C ILE A 18 -9.81 4.45 -19.71
N ARG A 19 -9.65 5.69 -20.18
CA ARG A 19 -9.55 6.00 -21.60
C ARG A 19 -8.13 6.46 -21.90
N GLY A 20 -7.49 5.87 -22.90
CA GLY A 20 -6.14 6.26 -23.28
C GLY A 20 -5.86 6.07 -24.75
N ALA A 21 -4.63 6.41 -25.13
CA ALA A 21 -4.07 6.13 -26.45
C ALA A 21 -2.76 5.36 -26.25
N LEU A 22 -2.61 4.28 -26.99
CA LEU A 22 -1.38 3.51 -27.09
C LEU A 22 -0.34 4.29 -27.93
N PRO A 23 0.96 3.90 -27.87
CA PRO A 23 2.02 4.59 -28.62
C PRO A 23 1.83 4.59 -30.14
N ASP A 24 1.11 3.60 -30.68
CA ASP A 24 0.72 3.47 -32.09
C ASP A 24 -0.49 4.37 -32.48
N GLY A 25 -1.04 5.13 -31.53
CA GLY A 25 -2.21 5.97 -31.72
C GLY A 25 -3.55 5.26 -31.50
N THR A 26 -3.55 3.95 -31.27
CA THR A 26 -4.77 3.17 -31.01
C THR A 26 -5.41 3.63 -29.71
N ARG A 27 -6.69 4.00 -29.76
CA ARG A 27 -7.45 4.38 -28.56
C ARG A 27 -7.98 3.14 -27.85
N TYR A 28 -7.89 3.13 -26.53
CA TYR A 28 -8.46 2.06 -25.71
C TYR A 28 -9.40 2.63 -24.64
N VAL A 29 -10.38 1.80 -24.27
CA VAL A 29 -11.28 2.02 -23.16
C VAL A 29 -11.31 0.74 -22.34
N ASP A 30 -10.86 0.83 -21.09
CA ASP A 30 -10.98 -0.24 -20.11
C ASP A 30 -11.98 0.18 -19.03
N ARG A 31 -12.74 -0.77 -18.50
CA ARG A 31 -13.80 -0.52 -17.52
C ARG A 31 -13.80 -1.60 -16.47
N VAL A 32 -13.69 -1.17 -15.21
CA VAL A 32 -13.84 -2.05 -14.05
C VAL A 32 -14.99 -1.55 -13.18
N GLY A 33 -15.93 -2.43 -12.86
CA GLY A 33 -17.07 -2.17 -12.00
C GLY A 33 -16.89 -2.80 -10.63
N PHE A 34 -17.39 -2.14 -9.59
CA PHE A 34 -17.47 -2.68 -8.24
C PHE A 34 -18.83 -2.40 -7.64
N SER A 35 -19.42 -3.41 -7.01
CA SER A 35 -20.55 -3.19 -6.12
C SER A 35 -20.12 -2.38 -4.89
N GLU A 36 -21.09 -1.75 -4.21
CA GLU A 36 -20.81 -1.06 -2.95
C GLU A 36 -20.20 -1.99 -1.89
N ARG A 37 -20.65 -3.24 -1.83
CA ARG A 37 -20.14 -4.23 -0.87
C ARG A 37 -18.68 -4.58 -1.16
N GLU A 38 -18.32 -4.79 -2.42
CA GLU A 38 -16.92 -5.04 -2.82
C GLU A 38 -16.02 -3.84 -2.54
N LEU A 39 -16.52 -2.62 -2.79
CA LEU A 39 -15.78 -1.41 -2.41
C LEU A 39 -15.60 -1.32 -0.90
N GLY A 40 -16.63 -1.60 -0.11
CA GLY A 40 -16.52 -1.64 1.35
C GLY A 40 -15.45 -2.63 1.81
N PHE A 41 -15.47 -3.85 1.27
CA PHE A 41 -14.45 -4.85 1.57
C PHE A 41 -13.04 -4.41 1.16
N ARG A 42 -12.86 -3.83 -0.03
CA ARG A 42 -11.56 -3.32 -0.49
C ARG A 42 -11.01 -2.20 0.39
N HIS A 43 -11.87 -1.30 0.88
CA HIS A 43 -11.45 -0.26 1.82
C HIS A 43 -10.96 -0.87 3.14
N LEU A 44 -11.65 -1.89 3.67
CA LEU A 44 -11.21 -2.60 4.87
C LEU A 44 -9.83 -3.27 4.67
N VAL A 45 -9.64 -3.96 3.54
CA VAL A 45 -8.36 -4.58 3.19
C VAL A 45 -7.26 -3.53 3.07
N ALA A 46 -7.51 -2.41 2.38
CA ALA A 46 -6.55 -1.33 2.24
C ALA A 46 -6.15 -0.71 3.60
N ALA A 47 -7.13 -0.52 4.50
CA ALA A 47 -6.88 -0.05 5.85
C ALA A 47 -6.00 -1.03 6.65
N ARG A 48 -6.28 -2.34 6.54
CA ARG A 48 -5.47 -3.37 7.22
C ARG A 48 -4.04 -3.41 6.68
N ILE A 49 -3.84 -3.34 5.37
CA ILE A 49 -2.50 -3.28 4.75
C ILE A 49 -1.74 -2.05 5.24
N LYS A 50 -2.40 -0.88 5.33
CA LYS A 50 -1.77 0.34 5.85
C LYS A 50 -1.29 0.16 7.28
N LEU A 51 -2.12 -0.42 8.14
CA LEU A 51 -1.76 -0.68 9.54
C LEU A 51 -0.60 -1.68 9.65
N LEU A 52 -0.63 -2.79 8.90
CA LEU A 52 0.47 -3.75 8.85
C LEU A 52 1.80 -3.12 8.40
N ARG A 53 1.77 -2.19 7.44
CA ARG A 53 2.96 -1.44 7.02
C ARG A 53 3.51 -0.56 8.13
N THR A 54 2.65 0.10 8.89
CA THR A 54 3.06 0.91 10.05
C THR A 54 3.68 0.03 11.15
N GLU A 55 3.04 -1.09 11.47
CA GLU A 55 3.56 -2.07 12.44
C GLU A 55 4.93 -2.62 12.01
N TYR A 56 5.06 -2.98 10.73
CA TYR A 56 6.32 -3.44 10.15
C TYR A 56 7.42 -2.37 10.24
N ALA A 57 7.10 -1.11 9.88
CA ALA A 57 8.05 -0.01 9.98
C ALA A 57 8.51 0.24 11.43
N ALA A 58 7.59 0.19 12.40
CA ALA A 58 7.91 0.31 13.81
C ALA A 58 8.81 -0.83 14.29
N ALA A 59 8.51 -2.08 13.90
CA ALA A 59 9.35 -3.22 14.22
C ALA A 59 10.77 -3.08 13.64
N CYS A 60 10.90 -2.61 12.39
CA CYS A 60 12.20 -2.33 11.80
C CYS A 60 12.96 -1.22 12.53
N SER A 61 12.29 -0.15 12.99
CA SER A 61 12.94 0.91 13.78
C SER A 61 13.50 0.35 15.09
N LYS A 62 12.67 -0.41 15.83
CA LYS A 62 13.07 -1.02 17.11
C LYS A 62 14.30 -1.92 16.95
N VAL A 63 14.30 -2.79 15.94
CA VAL A 63 15.46 -3.67 15.67
C VAL A 63 16.72 -2.86 15.35
N ARG A 64 16.60 -1.77 14.58
CA ARG A 64 17.74 -0.90 14.28
C ARG A 64 18.28 -0.20 15.53
N GLU A 65 17.41 0.27 16.40
CA GLU A 65 17.79 0.88 17.68
C GLU A 65 18.49 -0.13 18.59
N GLU A 66 17.97 -1.36 18.70
CA GLU A 66 18.62 -2.45 19.45
C GLU A 66 19.99 -2.80 18.87
N CYS A 67 20.11 -2.93 17.55
CA CYS A 67 21.40 -3.16 16.89
C CYS A 67 22.37 -2.00 17.15
N ALA A 68 21.92 -0.74 17.07
CA ALA A 68 22.77 0.41 17.36
C ALA A 68 23.24 0.42 18.83
N ALA A 69 22.36 0.10 19.77
CA ALA A 69 22.70 -0.01 21.19
C ALA A 69 23.70 -1.13 21.47
N ASP A 70 23.57 -2.28 20.80
CA ASP A 70 24.51 -3.40 20.89
C ASP A 70 25.85 -3.12 20.19
N VAL A 71 25.87 -2.26 19.16
CA VAL A 71 27.12 -1.76 18.56
C VAL A 71 27.82 -0.77 19.51
N VAL A 72 27.07 0.14 20.13
CA VAL A 72 27.60 1.11 21.11
C VAL A 72 28.06 0.41 22.40
N THR A 73 27.37 -0.65 22.82
CA THR A 73 27.72 -1.46 23.99
C THR A 73 27.96 -2.90 23.54
N PRO A 74 29.20 -3.25 23.13
CA PRO A 74 29.50 -4.58 22.63
C PRO A 74 29.05 -5.66 23.62
N ARG A 75 28.48 -6.76 23.12
CA ARG A 75 27.95 -7.85 23.96
C ARG A 75 28.93 -8.39 25.02
N TRP A 76 30.23 -8.37 24.75
CA TRP A 76 31.26 -8.78 25.71
C TRP A 76 31.43 -7.79 26.87
N VAL A 77 31.12 -6.50 26.68
CA VAL A 77 31.12 -5.47 27.73
C VAL A 77 29.93 -5.66 28.67
N LYS A 78 28.75 -6.07 28.15
CA LYS A 78 27.59 -6.42 28.99
C LYS A 78 27.84 -7.62 29.91
N GLN A 79 28.79 -8.51 29.56
CA GLN A 79 29.18 -9.66 30.41
C GLN A 79 30.18 -9.28 31.52
N LEU A 80 30.78 -8.10 31.45
CA LEU A 80 31.77 -7.59 32.42
C LEU A 80 31.16 -6.63 33.45
N ILE A 81 29.90 -6.23 33.28
CA ILE A 81 29.15 -5.44 34.27
C ILE A 81 28.24 -6.42 35.03
N PHE A 82 28.87 -7.24 35.87
CA PHE A 82 28.26 -7.99 36.97
C PHE A 82 29.22 -7.98 38.14
#